data_AF-A0A962S850-F1
#
_entry.id   AF-A0A962S850-F1
#
_cell.length_a   1.000
_cell.length_b   1.000
_cell.length_c   1.000
_cell.angle_alpha   90.00
_cell.angle_beta   90.00
_cell.angle_gamma   90.00
#
_symmetry.space_group_name_H-M   'P 1'
#
loop_
_entity.id
_entity.type
_entity.pdbx_description
1 polymer ?
#
loop_
_entity_poly.entity_id
_entity_poly.type
_entity_poly.pdbx_seq_one_letter_code
_entity_poly.pdbx_strand_id
1 'polypeptide(L)'
;MGSLKSSPAFASFYAVMRYKKPGMTRCRDLPATTPDTTILLGGNSMKQAVLTATALACLTLTACATATDSVAEAKSKMTSMASSGDVIADAKASFQEAAQAGCAWRDTGSMIADAEKLMADGKTDEANALASRAMRQAQIGMEQCANEEKHYSASLK
;
A
#
# COMPACT_ATOMS: atom_id res chain seq x y z
N MET A 1 -15.71 -29.05 -37.62
CA MET A 1 -16.75 -29.49 -36.66
C MET A 1 -16.10 -30.36 -35.60
N GLY A 2 -16.37 -30.06 -34.33
CA GLY A 2 -15.96 -30.85 -33.16
C GLY A 2 -14.68 -30.32 -32.48
N SER A 3 -14.62 -30.11 -31.17
CA SER A 3 -15.62 -29.99 -30.11
C SER A 3 -14.87 -29.39 -28.92
N LEU A 4 -15.34 -28.25 -28.41
CA LEU A 4 -14.78 -27.58 -27.24
C LEU A 4 -14.99 -28.47 -26.02
N LYS A 5 -13.92 -29.13 -25.54
CA LYS A 5 -13.91 -29.70 -24.20
C LYS A 5 -13.68 -28.57 -23.20
N SER A 6 -14.80 -28.03 -22.75
CA SER A 6 -14.97 -27.30 -21.50
C SER A 6 -14.28 -28.07 -20.36
N SER A 7 -13.28 -27.46 -19.73
CA SER A 7 -12.75 -27.89 -18.45
C SER A 7 -13.53 -27.17 -17.34
N PRO A 8 -14.34 -27.87 -16.53
CA PRO A 8 -14.97 -27.30 -15.35
C PRO A 8 -14.02 -27.47 -14.16
N ALA A 9 -13.09 -26.53 -13.99
CA ALA A 9 -12.23 -26.48 -12.80
C ALA A 9 -12.24 -25.09 -12.12
N PHE A 10 -13.30 -24.31 -12.36
CA PHE A 10 -13.50 -22.98 -11.77
C PHE A 10 -14.72 -22.97 -10.84
N ALA A 11 -14.81 -23.95 -9.95
CA ALA A 11 -15.95 -24.03 -9.04
C ALA A 11 -15.64 -24.85 -7.78
N SER A 12 -14.64 -24.45 -6.98
CA SER A 12 -14.62 -24.88 -5.57
C SER A 12 -13.57 -24.17 -4.71
N PHE A 13 -13.56 -22.83 -4.56
CA PHE A 13 -12.74 -22.23 -3.48
C PHE A 13 -13.25 -20.89 -2.91
N TYR A 14 -14.49 -20.48 -3.22
CA TYR A 14 -15.16 -19.38 -2.50
C TYR A 14 -16.20 -19.95 -1.53
N ALA A 15 -15.74 -20.63 -0.49
CA ALA A 15 -16.60 -21.14 0.58
C ALA A 15 -15.95 -21.03 1.97
N VAL A 16 -15.29 -19.90 2.29
CA VAL A 16 -14.95 -19.53 3.68
C VAL A 16 -15.19 -18.04 3.87
N MET A 17 -16.45 -17.62 3.81
CA MET A 17 -16.87 -16.29 4.23
C MET A 17 -18.31 -16.35 4.73
N ARG A 18 -18.55 -16.89 5.94
CA ARG A 18 -19.69 -16.56 6.83
C ARG A 18 -19.47 -17.09 8.26
N TYR A 19 -18.52 -16.53 9.02
CA TYR A 19 -18.68 -16.52 10.47
C TYR A 19 -19.62 -15.36 10.84
N LYS A 20 -20.91 -15.70 10.95
CA LYS A 20 -21.94 -14.83 11.51
C LYS A 20 -21.75 -14.83 13.04
N LYS A 21 -21.09 -13.82 13.61
CA LYS A 21 -21.16 -13.57 15.05
C LYS A 21 -22.57 -13.06 15.40
N PRO A 22 -23.35 -13.75 16.24
CA PRO A 22 -24.56 -13.18 16.81
C PRO A 22 -24.19 -12.36 18.05
N GLY A 23 -24.75 -11.15 18.15
CA GLY A 23 -24.91 -10.47 19.44
C GLY A 23 -23.82 -9.50 19.87
N MET A 24 -23.55 -8.45 19.09
CA MET A 24 -22.95 -7.23 19.65
C MET A 24 -24.00 -6.13 19.66
N THR A 25 -24.70 -6.07 20.78
CA THR A 25 -25.63 -5.03 21.18
C THR A 25 -24.94 -3.66 21.14
N ARG A 26 -25.65 -2.73 20.52
CA ARG A 26 -25.45 -1.28 20.41
C ARG A 26 -24.63 -0.66 21.55
N CYS A 27 -23.43 -0.16 21.24
CA CYS A 27 -22.87 0.97 21.98
C CYS A 27 -23.48 2.25 21.42
N ARG A 28 -24.64 2.64 21.97
CA ARG A 28 -25.14 4.00 21.92
C ARG A 28 -24.55 4.77 23.11
N ASP A 29 -24.33 6.05 22.89
CA ASP A 29 -24.19 7.13 23.88
C ASP A 29 -22.81 7.30 24.54
N LEU A 30 -21.88 7.88 23.77
CA LEU A 30 -20.82 8.74 24.30
C LEU A 30 -21.24 10.20 24.05
N PRO A 31 -21.48 11.02 25.10
CA PRO A 31 -21.86 12.41 24.92
C PRO A 31 -20.68 13.22 24.36
N ALA A 32 -20.98 13.96 23.30
CA ALA A 32 -20.09 14.96 22.71
C ALA A 32 -19.80 16.06 23.74
N THR A 33 -18.56 16.14 24.20
CA THR A 33 -18.03 17.34 24.85
C THR A 33 -17.20 18.11 23.82
N THR A 34 -17.84 19.06 23.16
CA THR A 34 -17.17 20.14 22.44
C THR A 34 -16.73 21.20 23.44
N PRO A 35 -15.46 21.62 23.46
CA PRO A 35 -15.13 22.98 23.81
C PRO A 35 -15.06 23.83 22.54
N ASP A 36 -16.08 24.67 22.44
CA ASP A 36 -16.15 25.91 21.69
C ASP A 36 -14.80 26.65 21.73
N THR A 37 -14.12 26.76 20.58
CA THR A 37 -13.06 27.76 20.38
C THR A 37 -13.38 28.47 19.08
N THR A 38 -14.39 29.32 19.16
CA THR A 38 -14.62 30.40 18.20
C THR A 38 -13.45 31.38 18.30
N ILE A 39 -12.43 31.21 17.46
CA ILE A 39 -11.57 32.32 17.03
C ILE A 39 -11.98 32.67 15.60
N LEU A 40 -12.84 33.68 15.54
CA LEU A 40 -13.00 34.52 14.36
C LEU A 40 -11.69 35.31 14.16
N LEU A 41 -11.14 35.24 12.95
CA LEU A 41 -10.32 36.24 12.24
C LEU A 41 -9.82 35.47 11.00
N GLY A 42 -10.48 35.58 9.86
CA GLY A 42 -10.36 36.74 9.00
C GLY A 42 -9.58 36.31 7.77
N GLY A 43 -10.27 36.17 6.64
CA GLY A 43 -9.61 35.94 5.37
C GLY A 43 -8.71 37.12 5.02
N ASN A 44 -7.56 36.85 4.41
CA ASN A 44 -6.90 37.74 3.48
C ASN A 44 -5.87 36.97 2.65
N SER A 45 -6.11 36.93 1.34
CA SER A 45 -5.07 36.88 0.32
C SER A 45 -3.99 37.91 0.65
N MET A 46 -2.73 37.49 0.83
CA MET A 46 -1.61 38.41 0.74
C MET A 46 -0.34 37.70 0.29
N LYS A 47 0.00 37.99 -0.98
CA LYS A 47 1.38 38.01 -1.50
C LYS A 47 2.21 39.00 -0.66
N GLN A 48 3.54 38.89 -0.77
CA GLN A 48 4.59 39.79 -0.24
C GLN A 48 5.06 39.39 1.19
N ALA A 49 6.23 38.76 1.34
CA ALA A 49 7.57 39.36 1.32
C ALA A 49 7.93 40.08 2.62
N VAL A 50 8.62 39.37 3.54
CA VAL A 50 9.50 39.90 4.60
C VAL A 50 10.49 38.76 4.92
N LEU A 51 11.73 38.72 4.42
CA LEU A 51 12.92 39.48 4.83
C LEU A 51 13.14 39.53 6.35
N THR A 52 13.73 38.49 6.91
CA THR A 52 14.55 38.62 8.13
C THR A 52 15.86 37.87 7.93
N ALA A 53 16.86 38.63 7.48
CA ALA A 53 18.25 38.27 7.52
C ALA A 53 18.70 38.11 8.97
N THR A 54 19.23 36.93 9.32
CA THR A 54 20.14 36.75 10.45
C THR A 54 21.37 36.03 9.92
N ALA A 55 22.33 36.83 9.47
CA ALA A 55 23.69 36.39 9.27
C ALA A 55 24.38 36.39 10.64
N LEU A 56 24.90 35.24 11.10
CA LEU A 56 26.23 35.16 11.70
C LEU A 56 26.62 33.70 12.00
N ALA A 57 27.79 33.33 11.48
CA ALA A 57 28.76 32.36 12.00
C ALA A 57 29.12 31.25 10.99
N CYS A 58 30.18 31.54 10.23
CA CYS A 58 31.02 30.55 9.59
C CYS A 58 31.51 29.51 10.62
N LEU A 59 31.05 28.27 10.47
CA LEU A 59 31.80 27.09 10.92
C LEU A 59 32.28 26.38 9.67
N THR A 60 33.52 26.64 9.32
CA THR A 60 34.27 25.94 8.27
C THR A 60 34.44 24.48 8.69
N LEU A 61 33.61 23.60 8.14
CA LEU A 61 33.88 22.16 8.18
C LEU A 61 34.71 21.80 6.95
N THR A 62 35.98 21.54 7.25
CA THR A 62 37.02 20.92 6.44
C THR A 62 36.47 19.86 5.47
N ALA A 63 36.72 20.09 4.19
CA ALA A 63 36.57 19.11 3.14
C ALA A 63 37.47 17.88 3.42
N CYS A 64 36.86 16.73 3.64
CA CYS A 64 37.50 15.44 3.41
C CYS A 64 36.82 14.79 2.21
N ALA A 65 37.51 14.83 1.08
CA ALA A 65 37.12 14.16 -0.14
C ALA A 65 37.10 12.65 0.10
N THR A 66 35.91 12.07 0.15
CA THR A 66 35.69 10.64 -0.08
C THR A 66 34.46 10.47 -0.96
N ALA A 67 34.71 9.96 -2.17
CA ALA A 67 33.80 9.23 -3.05
C ALA A 67 32.35 9.73 -3.12
N THR A 68 32.12 10.63 -4.07
CA THR A 68 30.83 10.82 -4.74
C THR A 68 30.47 9.55 -5.54
N ASP A 69 29.89 8.54 -4.89
CA ASP A 69 29.18 7.44 -5.57
C ASP A 69 28.29 6.72 -4.55
N SER A 70 27.18 7.34 -4.11
CA SER A 70 26.18 6.65 -3.26
C SER A 70 24.74 7.18 -3.39
N VAL A 71 24.45 8.02 -4.38
CA VAL A 71 23.06 8.37 -4.75
C VAL A 71 22.67 7.72 -6.08
N ALA A 72 22.91 6.43 -6.22
CA ALA A 72 22.50 5.65 -7.39
C ALA A 72 21.94 4.25 -7.08
N GLU A 73 21.90 3.81 -5.82
CA GLU A 73 21.49 2.44 -5.45
C GLU A 73 20.32 2.42 -4.45
N ALA A 74 19.26 3.18 -4.75
CA ALA A 74 17.94 2.98 -4.13
C ALA A 74 16.80 3.02 -5.16
N LYS A 75 17.13 2.94 -6.46
CA LYS A 75 16.18 3.01 -7.58
C LYS A 75 16.28 1.80 -8.52
N SER A 76 16.93 0.71 -8.09
CA SER A 76 17.22 -0.47 -8.91
C SER A 76 16.32 -1.68 -8.63
N LYS A 77 15.39 -1.60 -7.66
CA LYS A 77 14.40 -2.67 -7.42
C LYS A 77 12.98 -2.32 -7.90
N MET A 78 12.90 -1.51 -8.95
CA MET A 78 11.65 -1.14 -9.63
C MET A 78 11.91 -1.08 -11.14
N THR A 79 12.61 -2.06 -11.69
CA THR A 79 12.88 -2.10 -13.13
C THR A 79 12.48 -3.47 -13.67
N SER A 80 11.17 -3.63 -13.77
CA SER A 80 10.53 -4.54 -14.70
C SER A 80 9.10 -4.07 -14.82
N MET A 81 8.87 -2.98 -15.56
CA MET A 81 7.54 -2.78 -16.14
C MET A 81 7.40 -3.81 -17.25
N ALA A 82 7.03 -5.01 -16.83
CA ALA A 82 6.53 -6.03 -17.71
C ALA A 82 5.25 -5.51 -18.38
N SER A 83 4.84 -6.11 -19.49
CA SER A 83 3.63 -5.72 -20.19
C SER A 83 2.46 -5.67 -19.20
N SER A 84 1.46 -4.84 -19.43
CA SER A 84 0.43 -4.56 -18.44
C SER A 84 -0.31 -5.81 -17.90
N GLY A 85 -0.38 -6.86 -18.71
CA GLY A 85 -0.89 -8.17 -18.29
C GLY A 85 0.04 -8.90 -17.30
N ASP A 86 1.34 -8.71 -17.42
CA ASP A 86 2.34 -9.31 -16.55
C ASP A 86 2.29 -8.69 -15.13
N VAL A 87 2.10 -7.38 -15.01
CA VAL A 87 2.05 -6.70 -13.70
C VAL A 87 0.83 -7.15 -12.87
N ILE A 88 -0.33 -7.35 -13.51
CA ILE A 88 -1.52 -7.89 -12.83
C ILE A 88 -1.28 -9.35 -12.40
N ALA A 89 -0.63 -10.15 -13.25
CA ALA A 89 -0.28 -11.53 -12.91
C ALA A 89 0.70 -11.60 -11.72
N ASP A 90 1.71 -10.74 -11.69
CA ASP A 90 2.68 -10.64 -10.59
C ASP A 90 2.02 -10.20 -9.28
N ALA A 91 1.10 -9.23 -9.36
CA ALA A 91 0.30 -8.82 -8.20
C ALA A 91 -0.56 -9.97 -7.66
N LYS A 92 -1.16 -10.78 -8.54
CA LYS A 92 -1.94 -11.97 -8.17
C LYS A 92 -1.08 -13.03 -7.51
N ALA A 93 0.10 -13.32 -8.08
CA ALA A 93 1.04 -14.28 -7.52
C ALA A 93 1.48 -13.85 -6.11
N SER A 94 1.88 -12.58 -5.95
CA SER A 94 2.29 -12.02 -4.65
C SER A 94 1.16 -12.07 -3.61
N PHE A 95 -0.07 -11.73 -4.02
CA PHE A 95 -1.23 -11.83 -3.13
C PHE A 95 -1.56 -13.26 -2.73
N GLN A 96 -1.43 -14.23 -3.66
CA GLN A 96 -1.64 -15.65 -3.35
C GLN A 96 -0.60 -16.18 -2.38
N GLU A 97 0.67 -15.80 -2.53
CA GLU A 97 1.73 -16.13 -1.59
C GLU A 97 1.40 -15.58 -0.19
N ALA A 98 1.04 -14.30 -0.11
CA ALA A 98 0.61 -13.67 1.14
C ALA A 98 -0.62 -14.35 1.76
N ALA A 99 -1.60 -14.74 0.95
CA ALA A 99 -2.80 -15.41 1.42
C ALA A 99 -2.52 -16.81 1.97
N GLN A 100 -1.63 -17.57 1.33
CA GLN A 100 -1.20 -18.89 1.79
C GLN A 100 -0.46 -18.81 3.13
N ALA A 101 0.32 -17.74 3.34
CA ALA A 101 0.99 -17.48 4.60
C ALA A 101 0.07 -16.90 5.70
N GLY A 102 -1.20 -16.59 5.38
CA GLY A 102 -2.11 -15.91 6.31
C GLY A 102 -1.82 -14.42 6.50
N CYS A 103 -1.01 -13.84 5.63
CA CYS A 103 -0.45 -12.49 5.68
C CYS A 103 -1.12 -11.51 4.71
N ALA A 104 -2.11 -11.98 3.96
CA ALA A 104 -2.84 -11.15 2.99
C ALA A 104 -3.68 -10.08 3.69
N TRP A 105 -3.52 -8.83 3.25
CA TRP A 105 -4.41 -7.75 3.65
C TRP A 105 -5.72 -7.79 2.87
N ARG A 106 -6.82 -7.45 3.54
CA ARG A 106 -8.19 -7.54 3.01
C ARG A 106 -8.38 -6.79 1.69
N ASP A 107 -7.83 -5.57 1.59
CA ASP A 107 -8.08 -4.68 0.45
C ASP A 107 -7.25 -5.01 -0.80
N THR A 108 -6.16 -5.76 -0.64
CA THR A 108 -5.23 -6.06 -1.74
C THR A 108 -5.91 -6.89 -2.84
N GLY A 109 -6.77 -7.84 -2.46
CA GLY A 109 -7.54 -8.63 -3.43
C GLY A 109 -8.53 -7.79 -4.24
N SER A 110 -9.20 -6.80 -3.61
CA SER A 110 -10.09 -5.88 -4.34
C SER A 110 -9.33 -4.97 -5.29
N MET A 111 -8.13 -4.50 -4.93
CA MET A 111 -7.31 -3.67 -5.81
C MET A 111 -6.90 -4.42 -7.08
N ILE A 112 -6.58 -5.70 -6.97
CA ILE A 112 -6.28 -6.56 -8.13
C ILE A 112 -7.51 -6.71 -9.02
N ALA A 113 -8.68 -6.98 -8.43
CA ALA A 113 -9.92 -7.12 -9.19
C ALA A 113 -10.30 -5.81 -9.92
N ASP A 114 -10.06 -4.67 -9.30
CA ASP A 114 -10.28 -3.37 -9.93
C ASP A 114 -9.24 -3.07 -11.03
N ALA A 115 -7.99 -3.52 -10.87
CA ALA A 115 -6.98 -3.44 -11.92
C ALA A 115 -7.36 -4.27 -13.15
N GLU A 116 -7.91 -5.47 -12.95
CA GLU A 116 -8.43 -6.31 -14.04
C GLU A 116 -9.58 -5.65 -14.81
N LYS A 117 -10.49 -4.95 -14.10
CA LYS A 117 -11.57 -4.18 -14.74
C LYS A 117 -11.01 -3.02 -15.56
N LEU A 118 -10.09 -2.24 -15.00
CA LEU A 118 -9.43 -1.13 -15.71
C LEU A 118 -8.70 -1.63 -16.97
N MET A 119 -8.10 -2.82 -16.91
CA MET A 119 -7.47 -3.45 -18.08
C MET A 119 -8.50 -3.79 -19.17
N ALA A 120 -9.64 -4.36 -18.78
CA ALA A 120 -10.73 -4.68 -19.70
C ALA A 120 -11.34 -3.41 -20.35
N ASP A 121 -11.34 -2.29 -19.64
CA ASP A 121 -11.78 -0.98 -20.13
C ASP A 121 -10.73 -0.27 -21.01
N GLY A 122 -9.57 -0.88 -21.24
CA GLY A 122 -8.47 -0.29 -22.01
C GLY A 122 -7.69 0.80 -21.27
N LYS A 123 -7.94 1.00 -19.97
CA LYS A 123 -7.24 1.95 -19.09
C LYS A 123 -5.95 1.34 -18.54
N THR A 124 -5.08 0.98 -19.45
CA THR A 124 -3.86 0.20 -19.21
C THR A 124 -2.95 0.79 -18.13
N ASP A 125 -2.70 2.11 -18.15
CA ASP A 125 -1.81 2.75 -17.19
C ASP A 125 -2.40 2.78 -15.77
N GLU A 126 -3.69 3.06 -15.64
CA GLU A 126 -4.40 3.04 -14.36
C GLU A 126 -4.42 1.62 -13.77
N ALA A 127 -4.66 0.62 -14.62
CA ALA A 127 -4.61 -0.79 -14.23
C ALA A 127 -3.24 -1.19 -13.68
N ASN A 128 -2.16 -0.84 -14.40
CA ASN A 128 -0.79 -1.13 -13.99
C ASN A 128 -0.42 -0.44 -12.68
N ALA A 129 -0.81 0.83 -12.51
CA ALA A 129 -0.55 1.57 -11.30
C ALA A 129 -1.26 0.93 -10.10
N LEU A 130 -2.51 0.50 -10.27
CA LEU A 130 -3.29 -0.14 -9.21
C LEU A 130 -2.74 -1.54 -8.88
N ALA A 131 -2.39 -2.34 -9.89
CA ALA A 131 -1.78 -3.65 -9.73
C ALA A 131 -0.42 -3.56 -9.02
N SER A 132 0.43 -2.60 -9.40
CA SER A 132 1.73 -2.38 -8.75
C SER A 132 1.58 -2.02 -7.27
N ARG A 133 0.56 -1.21 -6.92
CA ARG A 133 0.25 -0.91 -5.51
C ARG A 133 -0.22 -2.15 -4.76
N ALA A 134 -1.06 -2.98 -5.39
CA ALA A 134 -1.53 -4.22 -4.78
C ALA A 134 -0.37 -5.20 -4.54
N MET A 135 0.52 -5.37 -5.53
CA MET A 135 1.74 -6.17 -5.40
C MET A 135 2.58 -5.70 -4.21
N ARG A 136 2.78 -4.38 -4.07
CA ARG A 136 3.54 -3.80 -2.96
C ARG A 136 2.87 -4.05 -1.60
N GLN A 137 1.54 -3.97 -1.52
CA GLN A 137 0.83 -4.29 -0.28
C GLN A 137 0.96 -5.77 0.11
N ALA A 138 0.90 -6.69 -0.86
CA ALA A 138 1.10 -8.11 -0.59
C ALA A 138 2.50 -8.38 -0.01
N GLN A 139 3.53 -7.76 -0.60
CA GLN A 139 4.91 -7.88 -0.10
C GLN A 139 5.07 -7.30 1.30
N ILE A 140 4.50 -6.12 1.57
CA ILE A 140 4.52 -5.51 2.91
C ILE A 140 3.82 -6.40 3.93
N GLY A 141 2.69 -7.01 3.58
CA GLY A 141 1.97 -7.95 4.46
C GLY A 141 2.84 -9.15 4.85
N MET A 142 3.59 -9.71 3.89
CA MET A 142 4.55 -10.78 4.15
C MET A 142 5.69 -10.34 5.08
N GLU A 143 6.28 -9.17 4.83
CA GLU A 143 7.34 -8.60 5.68
C GLU A 143 6.85 -8.36 7.11
N GLN A 144 5.63 -7.85 7.26
CA GLN A 144 5.02 -7.60 8.55
C GLN A 144 4.85 -8.90 9.34
N CYS A 145 4.26 -9.94 8.73
CA CYS A 145 4.12 -11.25 9.34
C CYS A 145 5.45 -11.83 9.81
N ALA A 146 6.48 -11.80 8.95
CA ALA A 146 7.79 -12.32 9.28
C ALA A 146 8.41 -11.58 10.48
N ASN A 147 8.20 -10.26 10.56
CA ASN A 147 8.66 -9.48 11.70
C ASN A 147 7.89 -9.83 12.99
N GLU A 148 6.57 -9.99 12.91
CA GLU A 148 5.73 -10.40 14.04
C GLU A 148 6.13 -11.78 14.57
N GLU A 149 6.38 -12.76 13.69
CA GLU A 149 6.86 -14.09 14.06
C GLU A 149 8.23 -14.04 14.75
N LYS A 150 9.15 -13.22 14.23
CA LYS A 150 10.46 -12.99 14.85
C LYS A 150 10.33 -12.39 16.25
N HIS A 151 9.46 -11.41 16.43
CA HIS A 151 9.22 -10.80 17.74
C HIS A 151 8.58 -11.78 18.72
N TYR A 152 7.59 -12.56 18.26
CA TYR A 152 6.92 -13.57 19.07
C TYR A 152 7.88 -14.70 19.50
N SER A 153 8.72 -15.19 18.59
CA SER A 153 9.71 -16.24 18.92
C SER A 153 10.82 -15.75 19.84
N ALA A 154 11.17 -14.46 19.81
CA ALA A 154 12.14 -13.86 20.73
C ALA A 154 11.58 -13.66 22.14
N SER A 155 10.28 -13.40 22.31
CA SER A 155 9.66 -13.21 23.63
C SER A 155 9.43 -14.51 24.40
N LEU A 156 9.55 -15.67 23.73
CA LEU A 156 9.40 -17.00 24.32
C LEU A 156 10.73 -17.60 24.86
N LYS A 157 11.85 -16.87 24.78
CA LYS A 157 13.16 -17.29 25.27
C LYS A 157 13.53 -16.56 26.56
#